data_AF-A0A6V7KVT1-F1
#
_entry.id   AF-A0A6V7KVT1-F1
#
_cell.length_a   1.000
_cell.length_b   1.000
_cell.length_c   1.000
_cell.angle_alpha   90.00
_cell.angle_beta   90.00
_cell.angle_gamma   90.00
#
_symmetry.space_group_name_H-M   'P 1'
#
loop_
_entity.id
_entity.type
_entity.pdbx_description
1 polymer ?
#
loop_
_entity_poly.entity_id
_entity_poly.type
_entity_poly.pdbx_seq_one_letter_code
_entity_poly.pdbx_strand_id
1 'polypeptide(L)' 'VIHCSGYLKVVARGPPYDDYKTIGLVAVGHSLPPSAITEIKLHHNMFMFRASLDLKLIFLDV' A
#
# COMPACT_ATOMS: atom_id res chain seq x y z
N VAL A 1 -2.98 10.99 -8.98
CA VAL A 1 -3.09 10.19 -7.74
C VAL A 1 -3.96 8.97 -8.04
N ILE A 2 -3.60 7.78 -7.59
CA ILE A 2 -4.44 6.58 -7.78
C ILE A 2 -5.05 6.23 -6.43
N HIS A 3 -6.37 6.11 -6.39
CA HIS A 3 -7.06 5.54 -5.24
C HIS A 3 -7.10 4.01 -5.43
N CYS A 4 -6.43 3.28 -4.55
CA CYS A 4 -6.34 1.82 -4.61
C CYS A 4 -7.12 1.19 -3.45
N SER A 5 -7.88 0.14 -3.74
CA SER A 5 -8.47 -0.75 -2.72
C SER A 5 -8.05 -2.18 -3.02
N GLY A 6 -7.62 -2.92 -1.99
CA GLY A 6 -7.02 -4.22 -2.20
C GLY A 6 -6.60 -4.93 -0.92
N TYR A 7 -5.90 -6.05 -1.11
CA TYR A 7 -5.40 -6.91 -0.05
C TYR A 7 -3.88 -6.98 -0.10
N LEU A 8 -3.27 -6.79 1.07
CA LEU A 8 -1.85 -6.98 1.29
C LEU A 8 -1.62 -8.34 1.95
N LYS A 9 -0.73 -9.15 1.38
CA LYS A 9 -0.28 -10.40 1.99
C LYS A 9 1.09 -10.17 2.63
N VAL A 10 1.15 -10.29 3.95
CA VAL A 10 2.39 -10.29 4.73
C VAL A 10 2.64 -11.68 5.31
N VAL A 11 3.91 -12.05 5.44
CA VAL A 11 4.34 -13.23 6.20
C VAL A 11 5.14 -12.71 7.37
N ALA A 12 4.60 -12.88 8.57
CA ALA A 12 5.34 -12.68 9.81
C ALA A 12 6.44 -13.75 9.91
N ARG A 13 7.68 -13.32 10.12
CA ARG A 13 8.80 -14.21 10.43
C ARG A 13 9.28 -13.92 11.84
N GLY A 14 9.22 -14.93 12.71
CA GLY A 14 9.75 -14.87 14.08
C GLY A 14 8.73 -14.51 15.18
N PRO A 15 8.94 -14.96 16.42
CA PRO A 15 8.10 -14.62 17.58
C PRO A 15 8.53 -13.32 18.28
N PRO A 16 7.60 -12.45 18.73
CA PRO A 16 6.22 -12.26 18.31
C PRO A 16 6.13 -11.01 17.41
N TYR A 17 6.29 -11.19 16.09
CA TYR A 17 6.06 -10.16 15.06
C TYR A 17 7.09 -9.03 14.93
N ASP A 18 8.38 -9.27 15.14
CA ASP A 18 9.40 -8.25 14.89
C ASP A 18 9.69 -8.00 13.40
N ASP A 19 9.34 -8.96 12.51
CA ASP A 19 9.67 -8.84 11.09
C ASP A 19 8.51 -9.29 10.18
N TYR A 20 7.80 -8.29 9.61
CA TYR A 20 6.77 -8.51 8.61
C TYR A 20 7.37 -8.43 7.22
N LYS A 21 7.52 -9.57 6.57
CA LYS A 21 7.92 -9.61 5.17
C LYS A 21 6.69 -9.52 4.26
N THR A 22 6.56 -8.41 3.55
CA THR A 22 5.54 -8.28 2.49
C THR A 22 5.79 -9.30 1.38
N ILE A 23 4.75 -10.09 1.06
CA ILE A 23 4.77 -11.10 -0.01
C ILE A 23 4.16 -10.56 -1.29
N GLY A 24 3.12 -9.73 -1.19
CA GLY A 24 2.50 -9.13 -2.37
C GLY A 24 1.29 -8.27 -2.04
N LEU A 25 0.96 -7.37 -2.95
CA LEU A 25 -0.20 -6.50 -2.91
C LEU A 25 -1.03 -6.75 -4.16
N VAL A 26 -2.33 -7.00 -3.98
CA VAL A 26 -3.30 -7.03 -5.07
C VAL A 26 -4.33 -5.94 -4.81
N ALA A 27 -4.43 -4.98 -5.71
CA ALA A 27 -5.37 -3.87 -5.57
C ALA A 27 -5.98 -3.48 -6.91
N VAL A 28 -7.19 -2.93 -6.85
CA VAL A 28 -7.81 -2.22 -7.97
C VAL A 28 -7.62 -0.73 -7.72
N GLY A 29 -7.01 -0.07 -8.70
CA GLY A 29 -6.76 1.36 -8.70
C GLY A 29 -7.71 2.10 -9.63
N HIS A 30 -8.28 3.21 -9.16
CA HIS A 30 -8.94 4.18 -10.01
C HIS A 30 -8.15 5.49 -10.02
N SER A 31 -7.91 6.05 -11.20
CA SER A 31 -7.27 7.35 -11.33
C SER A 31 -8.18 8.43 -10.75
N LEU A 32 -7.68 9.18 -9.78
CA LEU A 32 -8.38 10.36 -9.31
C LEU A 32 -8.15 11.51 -10.31
N PRO A 33 -9.18 12.35 -10.56
CA PRO A 33 -9.03 13.54 -11.38
C PRO A 33 -7.89 14.45 -10.90
N PRO A 34 -7.25 15.25 -11.77
CA PRO A 34 -6.24 16.22 -11.36
C PRO A 34 -6.75 17.27 -10.35
N SER A 35 -8.06 17.52 -10.35
CA SER A 35 -8.74 18.40 -9.39
C SER A 35 -9.06 17.73 -8.04
N ALA A 36 -8.73 16.45 -7.90
CA ALA A 36 -8.91 15.75 -6.63
C ALA A 36 -7.90 16.24 -5.59
N ILE A 37 -8.31 16.14 -4.34
CA ILE A 37 -7.55 16.53 -3.15
C ILE A 37 -6.11 15.97 -3.22
N THR A 38 -5.12 16.85 -3.11
CA THR A 38 -3.68 16.52 -3.12
C THR A 38 -3.19 16.01 -1.77
N GLU A 39 -4.00 16.09 -0.73
CA GLU A 39 -3.68 15.73 0.65
C GLU A 39 -4.70 14.74 1.21
N ILE A 40 -4.32 13.48 1.34
CA ILE A 40 -5.19 12.44 1.89
C ILE A 40 -4.72 12.13 3.31
N LYS A 41 -5.59 12.37 4.30
CA LYS A 41 -5.33 11.94 5.67
C LYS A 41 -5.44 10.42 5.76
N LEU A 42 -4.37 9.78 6.22
CA LEU A 42 -4.38 8.33 6.40
C LEU A 42 -5.24 7.95 7.62
N HIS A 43 -6.13 6.98 7.42
CA HIS A 43 -6.89 6.34 8.49
C HIS A 43 -6.29 4.96 8.80
N HIS A 44 -6.63 4.37 9.95
CA HIS A 44 -6.10 3.06 10.38
C HIS A 44 -6.37 1.91 9.39
N ASN A 45 -7.36 2.05 8.50
CA ASN A 45 -7.67 1.05 7.47
C ASN A 45 -7.08 1.42 6.09
N MET A 46 -6.06 2.26 6.06
CA MET A 46 -5.36 2.68 4.85
C MET A 46 -3.85 2.47 5.06
N PHE A 47 -3.17 2.08 3.99
CA PHE A 47 -1.72 1.94 3.96
C PHE A 47 -1.17 2.78 2.81
N MET A 48 0.05 3.28 2.97
CA MET A 48 0.78 3.94 1.90
C MET A 48 1.86 3.02 1.38
N PHE A 49 2.03 3.01 0.06
CA PHE A 49 3.10 2.25 -0.56
C PHE A 49 3.77 3.07 -1.66
N ARG A 50 5.07 2.82 -1.84
CA ARG A 50 5.86 3.34 -2.95
C ARG A 50 6.17 2.18 -3.87
N ALA A 51 5.89 2.34 -5.16
CA ALA A 51 6.24 1.38 -6.19
C ALA A 51 6.95 2.08 -7.35
N SER A 52 7.76 1.35 -8.10
CA SER A 52 8.28 1.80 -9.39
C SER A 52 7.18 1.76 -10.46
N LEU A 53 7.45 2.38 -11.61
CA LEU A 53 6.52 2.42 -12.76
C LEU A 53 6.14 1.03 -13.28
N ASP A 54 7.01 0.04 -13.10
CA ASP A 54 6.74 -1.37 -13.41
C ASP A 54 5.97 -2.11 -12.28
N LEU A 55 5.37 -1.36 -11.36
CA LEU A 55 4.56 -1.82 -10.22
C LEU A 55 5.31 -2.70 -9.22
N LYS A 56 6.64 -2.67 -9.19
CA LYS A 56 7.39 -3.34 -8.11
C LYS A 56 7.30 -2.53 -6.83
N LEU A 57 6.88 -3.19 -5.75
CA LEU A 57 6.79 -2.60 -4.42
C LEU A 57 8.20 -2.29 -3.88
N ILE A 58 8.46 -1.02 -3.55
CA ILE A 58 9.72 -0.53 -2.99
C ILE A 58 9.61 -0.37 -1.48
N PHE A 59 8.48 0.18 -1.02
CA PHE A 59 8.23 0.48 0.39
C PHE A 59 6.74 0.38 0.69
N LEU A 60 6.42 0.04 1.93
CA LEU A 60 5.07 -0.07 2.46
C LEU A 60 5.08 0.38 3.92
N ASP A 61 4.20 1.31 4.26
CA ASP A 61 3.92 1.77 5.63
C ASP A 61 2.64 1.06 6.11
N VAL A 62 2.75 0.27 7.19
CA VAL A 62 1.67 -0.58 7.74
C VAL A 62 1.25 -0.06 9.11
#